data_AF-A0A355G5P2-F1
#
_entry.id   AF-A0A355G5P2-F1
#
_cell.length_a   1.000
_cell.length_b   1.000
_cell.length_c   1.000
_cell.angle_alpha   90.00
_cell.angle_beta   90.00
_cell.angle_gamma   90.00
#
_symmetry.space_group_name_H-M   'P 1'
#
loop_
_entity.id
_entity.type
_entity.pdbx_description
1 polymer ?
#
loop_
_entity_poly.entity_id
_entity_poly.type
_entity_poly.pdbx_seq_one_letter_code
_entity_poly.pdbx_strand_id
1 'polypeptide(L)'
;MSEVKQDSSEFEITQESIDKLSTAYQQIHGQISKVIVGQDEVIEQLLIALFSRGHCLLEGVPGLAKTLMISTLAQTLSMSFSRIQFTPDLMP
;
A
#
# COMPACT_ATOMS: atom_id res chain seq x y z
N MET A 1 42.56 -10.48 15.21
CA MET A 1 41.97 -9.17 15.50
C MET A 1 40.96 -8.90 14.40
N SER A 2 39.68 -8.89 14.78
CA SER A 2 38.55 -8.29 14.07
C SER A 2 38.00 -9.01 12.82
N GLU A 3 36.92 -9.76 13.06
CA GLU A 3 35.89 -10.15 12.11
C GLU A 3 35.36 -8.97 11.28
N VAL A 4 35.24 -9.17 9.98
CA VAL A 4 34.32 -8.40 9.13
C VAL A 4 33.21 -9.36 8.72
N LYS A 5 32.09 -9.31 9.44
CA LYS A 5 30.83 -9.96 9.09
C LYS A 5 30.29 -9.27 7.85
N GLN A 6 30.48 -9.90 6.69
CA GLN A 6 29.88 -9.48 5.44
C GLN A 6 28.43 -9.97 5.43
N ASP A 7 27.53 -9.17 5.98
CA ASP A 7 26.08 -9.37 5.93
C ASP A 7 25.58 -8.92 4.56
N SER A 8 25.80 -9.76 3.55
CA SER A 8 25.23 -9.62 2.22
C SER A 8 24.39 -10.87 1.95
N SER A 9 23.19 -10.91 2.54
CA SER A 9 22.18 -11.89 2.18
C SER A 9 21.76 -11.64 0.73
N GLU A 10 22.19 -12.50 -0.18
CA GLU A 10 21.60 -12.62 -1.52
C GLU A 10 20.09 -12.85 -1.35
N PHE A 11 19.26 -11.91 -1.81
CA PHE A 11 17.83 -12.15 -1.96
C PHE A 11 17.64 -13.03 -3.20
N GLU A 12 17.77 -14.35 -3.02
CA GLU A 12 17.40 -15.32 -4.04
C GLU A 12 15.87 -15.22 -4.27
N ILE A 13 15.46 -14.73 -5.44
CA ILE A 13 14.05 -14.65 -5.81
C ILE A 13 13.60 -16.06 -6.22
N THR A 14 13.04 -16.80 -5.27
CA THR A 14 12.49 -18.14 -5.51
C THR A 14 11.09 -18.05 -6.12
N GLN A 15 10.76 -18.97 -7.03
CA GLN A 15 9.41 -19.11 -7.62
C GLN A 15 8.31 -19.16 -6.54
N GLU A 16 8.56 -19.87 -5.44
CA GLU A 16 7.63 -19.96 -4.30
C GLU A 16 7.31 -18.59 -3.68
N SER A 17 8.30 -17.69 -3.59
CA SER A 17 8.11 -16.34 -3.06
C SER A 17 7.27 -15.47 -4.00
N ILE A 18 7.45 -15.64 -5.32
CA ILE A 18 6.62 -14.97 -6.34
C ILE A 18 5.16 -15.44 -6.23
N ASP A 19 4.94 -16.74 -6.11
CA ASP A 19 3.60 -17.32 -6.03
C ASP A 19 2.86 -16.87 -4.74
N LYS A 20 3.59 -16.80 -3.62
CA LYS A 20 3.07 -16.24 -2.36
C LYS A 20 2.67 -14.77 -2.51
N LEU A 21 3.51 -13.95 -3.13
CA LEU A 21 3.23 -12.53 -3.35
C LEU A 21 2.01 -12.33 -4.27
N SER A 22 1.94 -13.09 -5.37
CA SER A 22 0.82 -13.07 -6.31
C SER A 22 -0.50 -13.45 -5.62
N THR A 23 -0.47 -14.50 -4.79
CA THR A 23 -1.64 -14.94 -4.02
C THR A 23 -2.07 -13.88 -3.01
N ALA A 24 -1.12 -13.28 -2.27
CA ALA A 24 -1.41 -12.22 -1.32
C ALA A 24 -2.01 -10.99 -2.01
N TYR A 25 -1.45 -10.58 -3.16
CA TYR A 25 -1.97 -9.49 -3.97
C TYR A 25 -3.43 -9.75 -4.38
N GLN A 26 -3.73 -10.93 -4.93
CA GLN A 26 -5.10 -11.29 -5.33
C GLN A 26 -6.08 -11.29 -4.15
N GLN A 27 -5.65 -11.76 -2.97
CA GLN A 27 -6.47 -11.73 -1.76
C GLN A 27 -6.78 -10.30 -1.32
N ILE A 28 -5.75 -9.43 -1.27
CA ILE A 28 -5.90 -8.03 -0.88
C ILE A 28 -6.80 -7.29 -1.87
N HIS A 29 -6.50 -7.40 -3.16
CA HIS A 29 -7.31 -6.79 -4.23
C HIS A 29 -8.76 -7.25 -4.14
N GLY A 30 -8.99 -8.56 -3.99
CA GLY A 30 -10.34 -9.13 -3.86
C GLY A 30 -11.12 -8.64 -2.64
N GLN A 31 -10.47 -8.30 -1.51
CA GLN A 31 -11.17 -7.67 -0.39
C GLN A 31 -11.52 -6.21 -0.68
N ILE A 32 -10.59 -5.46 -1.27
CA ILE A 32 -10.79 -4.03 -1.57
C ILE A 32 -11.91 -3.87 -2.62
N SER A 33 -11.95 -4.70 -3.65
CA SER A 33 -12.97 -4.66 -4.72
C SER A 33 -14.40 -4.90 -4.22
N LYS A 34 -14.60 -5.45 -3.01
CA LYS A 34 -15.93 -5.59 -2.41
C LYS A 34 -16.52 -4.25 -1.96
N VAL A 35 -15.68 -3.25 -1.70
CA VAL A 35 -16.07 -1.94 -1.18
C VAL A 35 -15.84 -0.84 -2.22
N ILE A 36 -14.75 -0.95 -2.98
CA ILE A 36 -14.33 0.03 -3.98
C ILE A 36 -14.61 -0.55 -5.37
N VAL A 37 -15.41 0.17 -6.16
CA VAL A 37 -15.80 -0.25 -7.52
C VAL A 37 -15.19 0.68 -8.56
N GLY A 38 -14.58 0.11 -9.61
CA GLY A 38 -14.11 0.85 -10.78
C GLY A 38 -12.85 1.69 -10.57
N GLN A 39 -12.02 1.35 -9.59
CA GLN A 39 -10.77 2.06 -9.27
C GLN A 39 -9.56 1.11 -9.21
N ASP A 40 -9.55 0.06 -10.04
CA ASP A 40 -8.55 -1.01 -9.99
C ASP A 40 -7.12 -0.47 -10.20
N GLU A 41 -6.92 0.43 -11.17
CA GLU A 41 -5.62 1.05 -11.45
C GLU A 41 -5.08 1.86 -10.25
N VAL A 42 -5.95 2.61 -9.57
CA VAL A 42 -5.55 3.41 -8.40
C VAL A 42 -5.17 2.49 -7.23
N ILE A 43 -5.90 1.38 -7.05
CA ILE A 43 -5.59 0.38 -6.02
C ILE A 43 -4.24 -0.28 -6.30
N GLU A 44 -3.95 -0.64 -7.55
CA GLU A 44 -2.68 -1.20 -7.96
C GLU A 44 -1.52 -0.23 -7.67
N GLN A 45 -1.65 1.04 -8.07
CA GLN A 45 -0.64 2.07 -7.78
C GLN A 45 -0.42 2.29 -6.28
N LEU A 46 -1.48 2.25 -5.48
CA LEU A 46 -1.39 2.34 -4.02
C LEU A 46 -0.61 1.17 -3.41
N LEU A 47 -0.86 -0.05 -3.88
CA LEU A 47 -0.15 -1.24 -3.42
C LEU A 47 1.33 -1.20 -3.83
N ILE A 48 1.63 -0.76 -5.06
CA ILE A 48 3.01 -0.56 -5.53
C ILE A 48 3.74 0.44 -4.64
N ALA A 49 3.13 1.59 -4.36
CA ALA A 49 3.71 2.59 -3.48
C ALA A 49 3.91 2.07 -2.06
N LEU A 50 2.94 1.33 -1.52
CA LEU A 50 3.05 0.75 -0.18
C LEU A 50 4.21 -0.25 -0.08
N PHE A 51 4.32 -1.18 -1.04
CA PHE A 51 5.38 -2.19 -1.04
C PHE A 51 6.77 -1.58 -1.27
N SER A 52 6.85 -0.50 -2.04
CA SER A 52 8.08 0.27 -2.24
C SER A 52 8.38 1.26 -1.10
N ARG A 53 7.55 1.32 -0.06
CA ARG A 53 7.63 2.30 1.05
C ARG A 53 7.60 3.75 0.56
N GLY A 54 6.92 4.01 -0.56
CA GLY A 54 6.69 5.34 -1.11
C GLY A 54 5.49 6.06 -0.48
N HIS A 55 5.23 7.26 -1.00
CA HIS A 55 4.08 8.08 -0.64
C HIS A 55 3.27 8.42 -1.90
N CYS A 56 1.95 8.48 -1.77
CA CYS A 56 1.03 8.82 -2.86
C CYS A 56 0.29 10.13 -2.58
N LEU A 57 0.02 10.88 -3.64
CA LEU A 57 -0.93 11.99 -3.64
C LEU A 57 -2.16 11.57 -4.45
N LEU A 58 -3.34 11.57 -3.82
CA LEU A 58 -4.60 11.21 -4.48
C LEU A 58 -5.35 12.47 -4.94
N GLU A 59 -5.18 12.84 -6.21
CA GLU A 59 -5.91 13.94 -6.86
C GLU A 59 -7.23 13.48 -7.50
N GLY A 60 -8.15 14.40 -7.79
CA GLY A 60 -9.49 14.09 -8.31
C GLY A 60 -10.63 14.76 -7.55
N VAL A 61 -11.83 14.72 -8.12
CA VAL A 61 -13.02 15.42 -7.62
C VAL A 61 -13.52 14.86 -6.27
N PRO A 62 -14.21 15.69 -5.47
CA PRO A 62 -14.85 15.21 -4.25
C PRO A 62 -15.90 14.11 -4.56
N GLY A 63 -16.03 13.15 -3.65
CA GLY A 63 -17.00 12.06 -3.77
C GLY A 63 -16.48 10.76 -4.40
N LEU A 64 -15.24 10.72 -4.91
CA LEU A 64 -14.63 9.50 -5.49
C LEU A 64 -14.09 8.51 -4.45
N ALA A 65 -14.71 8.44 -3.27
CA ALA A 65 -14.37 7.47 -2.24
C ALA A 65 -12.88 7.44 -1.80
N LYS A 66 -12.09 8.51 -2.01
CA LYS A 66 -10.65 8.52 -1.70
C LYS A 66 -10.33 8.15 -0.26
N THR A 67 -11.04 8.76 0.69
CA THR A 67 -10.89 8.45 2.12
C THR A 67 -11.31 7.01 2.41
N LEU A 68 -12.41 6.56 1.79
CA LEU A 68 -12.90 5.19 1.96
C LEU A 68 -11.85 4.19 1.47
N MET A 69 -11.31 4.39 0.26
CA MET A 69 -10.27 3.57 -0.35
C MET A 69 -9.05 3.40 0.56
N ILE A 70 -8.48 4.49 1.07
CA ILE A 70 -7.32 4.41 1.97
C ILE A 70 -7.68 3.71 3.30
N SER A 71 -8.86 3.99 3.85
CA SER A 71 -9.32 3.34 5.08
C SER A 71 -9.57 1.83 4.90
N THR A 72 -10.12 1.42 3.75
CA THR A 72 -10.36 0.01 3.39
C THR A 72 -9.05 -0.74 3.15
N LEU A 73 -8.08 -0.10 2.50
CA LEU A 73 -6.74 -0.65 2.33
C LEU A 73 -6.08 -0.89 3.69
N ALA A 74 -6.11 0.11 4.58
CA ALA A 74 -5.55 -0.03 5.92
C ALA A 74 -6.23 -1.14 6.73
N GLN A 75 -7.56 -1.24 6.69
CA GLN A 75 -8.30 -2.33 7.35
C GLN A 75 -7.94 -3.71 6.78
N THR A 76 -7.86 -3.83 5.45
CA THR A 76 -7.52 -5.08 4.76
C THR A 76 -6.13 -5.58 5.14
N LEU A 77 -5.19 -4.65 5.34
CA LEU A 77 -3.80 -4.94 5.72
C LEU A 77 -3.54 -4.89 7.23
N SER A 78 -4.59 -4.74 8.05
CA SER A 78 -4.47 -4.58 9.51
C SER A 78 -3.49 -3.46 9.95
N MET A 79 -3.47 -2.36 9.20
CA MET A 79 -2.66 -1.17 9.46
C MET A 79 -3.45 -0.10 10.22
N SER A 80 -2.74 0.77 10.94
CA SER A 80 -3.33 1.97 11.52
C SER A 80 -3.65 3.00 10.43
N PHE A 81 -4.85 3.56 10.46
CA PHE A 81 -5.26 4.67 9.60
C PHE A 81 -5.39 5.96 10.43
N SER A 82 -4.75 7.03 9.98
CA SER A 82 -4.88 8.37 10.55
C SER A 82 -5.18 9.37 9.44
N ARG A 83 -6.11 10.29 9.71
CA ARG A 83 -6.50 11.35 8.78
C ARG A 83 -6.25 12.71 9.42
N ILE A 84 -5.37 13.49 8.81
CA ILE A 84 -5.10 14.87 9.19
C ILE A 84 -5.76 15.76 8.15
N GLN A 85 -6.64 16.66 8.58
CA GLN A 85 -7.22 17.67 7.69
C GLN A 85 -6.32 18.89 7.71
N PHE A 86 -5.77 19.25 6.55
CA PHE A 86 -5.17 20.56 6.35
C PHE A 86 -6.31 21.59 6.37
N THR A 87 -6.39 22.38 7.43
CA THR A 87 -7.16 23.61 7.49
C THR A 87 -6.19 24.78 7.28
N PRO A 88 -6.65 25.93 6.77
CA PRO A 88 -5.78 27.10 6.58
C PRO A 88 -5.08 27.56 7.87
N ASP A 89 -5.59 27.20 9.05
CA ASP A 89 -4.98 27.48 10.36
C ASP A 89 -3.71 26.64 10.66
N LEU A 90 -3.52 25.51 9.97
CA LEU A 90 -2.40 24.58 10.15
C LEU A 90 -1.30 24.75 9.09
N MET A 91 -1.38 25.80 8.27
CA MET A 91 -0.40 26.15 7.26
C MET A 91 0.40 27.36 7.76
N PRO A 92 1.69 27.24 8.11
CA PRO A 92 2.51 28.38 8.50
C PRO A 92 2.71 29.37 7.34
#